data_AF-A0A4Y8R897-F1
#
_entry.id   AF-A0A4Y8R897-F1
#
_cell.length_a   1.000
_cell.length_b   1.000
_cell.length_c   1.000
_cell.angle_alpha   90.00
_cell.angle_beta   90.00
_cell.angle_gamma   90.00
#
_symmetry.space_group_name_H-M   'P 1'
#
loop_
_entity.id
_entity.type
_entity.pdbx_description
1 polymer ?
#
loop_
_entity_poly.entity_id
_entity_poly.type
_entity_poly.pdbx_seq_one_letter_code
_entity_poly.pdbx_strand_id
1 'polypeptide(L)' 'MTSKSKSTVPSHSVYVVEGEGDRAFWTKVGSAWRHDDGDGFNLKLTALPIDGRLVIRKAKAKSDREAGR' A
#
# COMPACT_ATOMS: atom_id res chain seq x y z
N MET A 1 26.77 -13.30 -7.58
CA MET A 1 25.91 -12.51 -6.67
C MET A 1 24.94 -11.72 -7.54
N THR A 2 23.66 -12.06 -7.54
CA THR A 2 22.64 -11.37 -8.36
C THR A 2 22.17 -10.13 -7.62
N SER A 3 22.50 -8.94 -8.13
CA SER A 3 21.99 -7.68 -7.60
C SER A 3 20.49 -7.58 -7.90
N LYS A 4 19.63 -7.71 -6.88
CA LYS A 4 18.24 -7.24 -6.99
C LYS A 4 18.29 -5.73 -7.23
N SER A 5 17.82 -5.28 -8.38
CA SER A 5 17.59 -3.86 -8.61
C SER A 5 16.59 -3.37 -7.56
N LYS A 6 16.94 -2.29 -6.85
CA LYS A 6 16.02 -1.63 -5.92
C LYS A 6 14.84 -1.11 -6.74
N SER A 7 13.72 -1.84 -6.74
CA SER A 7 12.50 -1.38 -7.38
C SER A 7 12.02 -0.13 -6.64
N THR A 8 12.17 1.04 -7.26
CA THR A 8 11.62 2.30 -6.77
C THR A 8 10.09 2.30 -6.80
N VAL A 9 9.49 1.33 -7.49
CA VAL A 9 8.04 1.14 -7.58
C VAL A 9 7.51 0.47 -6.30
N PRO A 10 6.46 1.03 -5.68
CA PRO A 10 5.87 0.44 -4.48
C PRO A 10 5.24 -0.91 -4.79
N SER A 11 5.54 -1.89 -3.95
CA SER A 11 4.98 -3.24 -4.03
C SER A 11 3.58 -3.34 -3.41
N HIS A 12 3.25 -2.43 -2.48
CA HIS A 12 2.03 -2.44 -1.71
C HIS A 12 1.42 -1.03 -1.60
N SER A 13 0.10 -0.95 -1.44
CA SER A 13 -0.64 0.26 -1.04
C SER A 13 -1.02 0.17 0.43
N VAL A 14 -1.03 1.31 1.11
CA VAL A 14 -1.39 1.43 2.53
C VAL A 14 -2.72 2.15 2.64
N TYR A 15 -3.62 1.59 3.45
CA TYR A 15 -4.97 2.08 3.68
C TYR A 15 -5.21 2.32 5.16
N VAL A 16 -6.08 3.28 5.46
CA VAL A 16 -6.81 3.32 6.73
C VAL A 16 -8.15 2.64 6.47
N VAL A 17 -8.53 1.73 7.36
CA VAL A 17 -9.80 1.01 7.31
C VAL A 17 -10.62 1.34 8.55
N GLU A 18 -11.83 1.82 8.31
CA GLU A 18 -12.79 2.22 9.34
C GLU A 18 -14.08 1.40 9.16
N GLY A 19 -14.73 1.03 10.26
CA GLY A 19 -15.88 0.13 10.25
C GLY A 19 -15.52 -1.34 10.01
N GLU A 20 -16.54 -2.17 9.84
CA GLU A 20 -16.41 -3.63 9.75
C GLU A 20 -17.22 -4.23 8.58
N GLY A 21 -16.80 -5.42 8.15
CA GLY A 21 -17.46 -6.18 7.09
C GLY A 21 -17.53 -5.44 5.76
N ASP A 22 -18.64 -5.64 5.04
CA ASP A 22 -18.85 -5.10 3.70
C ASP A 22 -19.08 -3.58 3.67
N ARG A 23 -19.29 -2.96 4.84
CA ARG A 23 -19.48 -1.51 4.99
C ARG A 23 -18.21 -0.78 5.40
N ALA A 24 -17.07 -1.49 5.47
CA ALA A 24 -15.81 -0.88 5.83
C ALA A 24 -15.37 0.15 4.77
N PHE A 25 -14.93 1.32 5.23
CA PHE A 25 -14.37 2.36 4.38
C PHE A 25 -12.86 2.17 4.25
N TRP A 26 -12.36 2.20 3.02
CA TRP A 26 -10.95 1.98 2.71
C TRP A 26 -10.34 3.23 2.08
N THR A 27 -9.65 4.02 2.90
CA THR A 27 -9.02 5.26 2.45
C THR A 27 -7.53 5.00 2.19
N LYS A 28 -7.08 5.15 0.95
CA LYS A 28 -5.65 5.00 0.63
C LYS A 28 -4.87 6.19 1.19
N VAL A 29 -3.91 5.92 2.08
CA VAL A 29 -3.09 6.94 2.75
C VAL A 29 -1.60 6.83 2.43
N GLY A 30 -1.19 5.83 1.63
CA GLY A 30 0.21 5.71 1.30
C GLY A 30 0.58 4.49 0.45
N SER A 31 1.88 4.24 0.41
CA SER A 31 2.49 3.13 -0.32
C SER A 31 3.58 2.49 0.54
N ALA A 32 3.89 1.22 0.27
CA ALA A 32 4.94 0.48 0.96
C ALA A 32 5.86 -0.30 0.00
N TRP A 33 7.13 -0.35 0.38
CA TRP A 33 8.21 -1.04 -0.32
C TRP A 33 8.77 -2.12 0.58
N ARG A 34 8.82 -3.35 0.10
CA ARG A 34 9.43 -4.46 0.84
C ARG A 34 10.94 -4.21 0.96
N HIS A 35 11.51 -4.50 2.12
CA HIS A 35 12.96 -4.50 2.34
C HIS A 35 13.65 -5.60 1.53
N ASP A 36 14.96 -5.46 1.35
CA ASP A 36 15.75 -6.39 0.55
C ASP A 36 15.87 -7.78 1.20
N ASP A 37 15.91 -7.82 2.53
CA ASP A 37 15.86 -9.04 3.36
C ASP A 37 14.51 -9.77 3.26
N GLY A 38 13.45 -9.04 2.92
CA GLY A 38 12.09 -9.54 2.82
C GLY A 38 11.31 -9.55 4.14
N ASP A 39 11.94 -9.12 5.24
CA ASP A 39 11.41 -9.20 6.61
C ASP A 39 10.75 -7.90 7.08
N GLY A 40 10.77 -6.86 6.24
CA GLY A 40 10.18 -5.57 6.57
C GLY A 40 9.64 -4.78 5.40
N PHE A 41 9.08 -3.61 5.73
CA PHE A 41 8.58 -2.64 4.78
C PHE A 41 8.97 -1.22 5.17
N ASN A 42 9.34 -0.42 4.17
CA ASN A 42 9.35 1.03 4.28
C ASN A 42 7.98 1.57 3.86
N LEU A 43 7.41 2.48 4.65
CA LEU A 43 6.13 3.11 4.36
C LEU A 43 6.35 4.59 4.06
N LYS A 44 5.63 5.10 3.05
CA LYS A 44 5.48 6.55 2.82
C LYS A 44 4.00 6.88 2.87
N LEU A 45 3.63 7.70 3.84
CA LEU A 45 2.25 8.09 4.12
C LEU A 45 2.04 9.55 3.74
N THR A 46 0.88 9.86 3.17
CA THR A 46 0.42 11.23 2.91
C THR A 46 -0.39 11.79 4.07
N ALA A 47 -0.89 10.92 4.95
CA ALA A 47 -1.62 11.27 6.16
C ALA A 47 -1.40 10.20 7.25
N LEU A 48 -1.49 10.61 8.51
CA LEU A 48 -1.48 9.71 9.66
C LEU A 48 -2.90 9.65 10.24
N PRO A 49 -3.48 8.46 10.39
CA PRO A 49 -4.77 8.32 11.07
C PRO A 49 -4.65 8.65 12.56
N ILE A 50 -5.69 9.26 13.12
CA ILE A 50 -5.86 9.38 14.58
C ILE A 50 -6.53 8.11 15.11
N ASP A 51 -7.40 7.49 14.32
CA ASP A 51 -8.17 6.28 14.61
C ASP A 51 -8.28 5.33 13.40
N GLY A 52 -8.96 4.19 13.58
CA GLY A 52 -9.06 3.15 12.57
C GLY A 52 -7.81 2.27 12.47
N ARG A 53 -7.79 1.39 11.46
CA ARG A 53 -6.72 0.39 11.28
C ARG A 53 -5.90 0.65 10.04
N LEU A 54 -4.58 0.73 10.19
CA LEU A 54 -3.65 0.76 9.06
C LEU A 54 -3.52 -0.64 8.45
N VAL A 55 -3.77 -0.77 7.15
CA VAL A 55 -3.72 -2.05 6.42
C VAL A 55 -2.85 -1.92 5.17
N ILE A 56 -1.91 -2.85 5.00
CA ILE A 56 -1.03 -2.93 3.83
C ILE A 56 -1.52 -4.04 2.90
N ARG A 57 -1.70 -3.73 1.60
CA ARG A 57 -2.12 -4.71 0.58
C ARG A 57 -1.25 -4.64 -0.65
N LYS A 58 -0.98 -5.79 -1.30
CA LYS A 58 -0.29 -5.83 -2.60
C LYS A 58 -0.97 -4.86 -3.56
N ALA A 59 -0.18 -4.04 -4.24
CA ALA A 59 -0.72 -3.14 -5.25
C ALA A 59 -1.32 -3.99 -6.37
N LYS A 60 -2.58 -3.73 -6.74
CA LYS A 60 -3.13 -4.29 -7.98
C LYS A 60 -2.33 -3.71 -9.15
N ALA A 61 -1.99 -4.54 -10.13
CA ALA A 61 -1.30 -4.09 -11.34
C ALA A 61 -2.10 -2.93 -11.98
N LYS A 62 -1.38 -1.92 -12.50
CA LYS A 62 -2.00 -0.89 -13.34
C LYS A 62 -2.48 -1.53 -14.64
N SER A 63 -3.67 -2.13 -14.64
CA SER A 63 -4.45 -2.38 -15.86
C SER A 63 -5.87 -1.85 -15.79
N ASP A 64 -6.42 -1.55 -14.60
CA ASP A 64 -7.88 -1.33 -14.47
C ASP A 64 -8.27 0.04 -13.87
N ARG A 65 -7.48 1.10 -14.08
CA ARG A 65 -7.85 2.47 -13.62
C ARG A 65 -7.57 3.58 -14.62
N GLU A 66 -7.69 3.25 -15.90
CA GLU A 66 -7.62 4.23 -16.99
C GLU A 66 -8.77 3.95 -17.99
N ALA A 67 -10.01 4.03 -17.50
CA ALA A 67 -11.23 3.96 -18.31
C ALA A 67 -12.33 4.84 -17.69
N GLY A 68 -12.00 6.10 -17.43
CA GLY A 68 -12.95 7.05 -16.84
C GLY A 68 -12.40 8.47 -16.80
N ARG A 69 -12.15 9.04 -17.98
CA ARG A 69 -12.17 10.49 -18.19
C ARG A 69 -13.09 10.78 -19.35
#